data_AF-A0A8E3SBD3-F1
#
_entry.id   AF-A0A8E3SBD3-F1
#
_cell.length_a   1.000
_cell.length_b   1.000
_cell.length_c   1.000
_cell.angle_alpha   90.00
_cell.angle_beta   90.00
_cell.angle_gamma   90.00
#
_symmetry.space_group_name_H-M   'P 1'
#
loop_
_entity.id
_entity.type
_entity.pdbx_description
1 polymer ?
#
loop_
_entity_poly.entity_id
_entity_poly.type
_entity_poly.pdbx_seq_one_letter_code
_entity_poly.pdbx_strand_id
1 'polypeptide(L)'
;MKTKLCLLLFTILLNACSTSQQNLLPTGDSTMLELWNEKTGQGTLNQGRIQLHTQSQLPRTNVPDEQEQHSYTRDVKNETKNLFPRLPNPDLVMYIYPHLSDTGEPLPVPGYSTVIPFYSRVQYAQPGERTTDY
;
A
#
# COMPACT_ATOMS: atom_id res chain seq x y z
N MET A 1 47.51 31.94 -10.51
CA MET A 1 46.48 32.47 -9.60
C MET A 1 45.11 31.78 -9.73
N LYS A 2 44.72 31.33 -10.93
CA LYS A 2 43.43 30.63 -11.19
C LYS A 2 43.25 29.29 -10.43
N THR A 3 44.33 28.52 -10.26
CA THR A 3 44.32 27.23 -9.54
C THR A 3 44.11 27.38 -8.04
N LYS A 4 44.68 28.42 -7.42
CA LYS A 4 44.46 28.73 -5.99
C LYS A 4 43.02 29.21 -5.71
N LEU A 5 42.40 29.91 -6.67
CA LEU A 5 41.00 30.35 -6.56
C LEU A 5 40.02 29.18 -6.65
N CYS A 6 40.26 28.20 -7.53
CA CYS A 6 39.44 26.98 -7.61
C CYS A 6 39.54 26.13 -6.33
N LEU A 7 40.74 26.01 -5.74
CA LEU A 7 40.93 25.25 -4.51
C LEU A 7 40.15 25.86 -3.32
N LEU A 8 40.13 27.20 -3.24
CA LEU A 8 39.40 27.93 -2.19
C LEU A 8 37.88 27.89 -2.39
N LEU A 9 37.40 27.86 -3.63
CA LEU A 9 35.97 27.68 -3.92
C LEU A 9 35.49 26.26 -3.54
N PHE A 10 36.34 25.25 -3.76
CA PHE A 10 36.02 23.85 -3.45
C PHE A 10 35.89 23.61 -1.95
N THR A 11 36.76 24.20 -1.12
CA THR A 11 36.69 24.07 0.35
C THR A 11 35.45 24.72 0.97
N ILE A 12 34.91 25.78 0.35
CA ILE A 12 33.67 26.44 0.80
C ILE A 12 32.45 25.56 0.50
N LEU A 13 32.42 24.91 -0.67
CA LEU A 13 31.30 24.03 -1.08
C LEU A 13 31.17 22.78 -0.20
N LEU A 14 32.27 22.28 0.37
CA LEU A 14 32.27 21.08 1.24
C LEU A 14 31.64 21.31 2.62
N ASN A 15 31.51 22.56 3.09
CA ASN A 15 30.92 22.86 4.41
C ASN A 15 29.39 23.08 4.36
N ALA A 16 28.75 22.96 3.20
CA ALA A 16 27.33 23.26 3.02
C ALA A 16 26.37 22.10 3.36
N CYS A 17 26.87 20.92 3.74
CA CYS A 17 26.04 19.71 3.96
C CYS A 17 26.26 19.05 5.33
N SER A 18 26.57 19.83 6.37
CA SER A 18 26.60 19.32 7.75
C SER A 18 25.28 19.69 8.46
N THR A 19 24.26 18.84 8.29
CA THR A 19 23.09 18.88 9.16
C THR A 19 23.46 18.22 10.49
N SER A 20 23.17 18.88 11.60
CA SER A 20 23.56 18.38 12.92
C SER A 20 22.45 17.51 13.54
N GLN A 21 22.84 16.45 14.23
CA GLN A 21 21.89 15.50 14.83
C GLN A 21 20.92 16.21 15.78
N GLN A 22 21.37 17.22 16.54
CA GLN A 22 20.51 17.99 17.42
C GLN A 22 19.44 18.83 16.70
N ASN A 23 19.64 19.19 15.43
CA ASN A 23 18.63 19.90 14.64
C ASN A 23 17.56 18.96 14.07
N LEU A 24 17.94 17.72 13.77
CA LEU A 24 17.05 16.70 13.22
C LEU A 24 16.31 15.92 14.33
N LEU A 25 17.02 15.55 15.39
CA LEU A 25 16.58 14.70 16.49
C LEU A 25 17.23 15.20 17.81
N PRO A 26 16.69 16.28 18.42
CA PRO A 26 17.20 16.77 19.69
C PRO A 26 17.08 15.67 20.74
N THR A 27 18.19 15.37 21.42
CA THR A 27 18.22 14.44 22.56
C THR A 27 17.95 15.27 23.82
N GLY A 28 16.69 15.29 24.27
CA GLY A 28 16.22 16.05 25.42
C GLY A 28 14.91 15.47 25.98
N ASP A 29 14.20 16.25 26.79
CA ASP A 29 12.99 15.81 27.53
C ASP A 29 11.69 15.84 26.70
N SER A 30 11.75 16.15 25.41
CA SER A 30 10.58 16.22 24.55
C SER A 30 10.10 14.83 24.15
N THR A 31 8.78 14.63 24.20
CA THR A 31 8.19 13.36 23.75
C THR A 31 8.21 13.29 22.22
N MET A 32 8.32 12.09 21.66
CA MET A 32 8.29 11.89 20.20
C MET A 32 7.02 12.49 19.55
N LEU A 33 5.90 12.52 20.27
CA LEU A 33 4.65 13.12 19.82
C LEU A 33 4.76 14.64 19.67
N GLU A 34 5.39 15.30 20.63
CA GLU A 34 5.61 16.75 20.64
C GLU A 34 6.53 17.17 19.49
N LEU A 35 7.65 16.45 19.31
CA LEU A 35 8.59 16.68 18.20
C LEU A 35 7.92 16.47 16.84
N TRP A 36 7.06 15.45 16.70
CA TRP A 36 6.28 15.22 15.48
C TRP A 36 5.32 16.38 15.19
N ASN A 37 4.56 16.83 16.18
CA ASN A 37 3.60 17.92 15.99
C ASN A 37 4.27 19.25 15.63
N GLU A 38 5.43 19.53 16.24
CA GLU A 38 6.24 20.72 15.97
C GLU A 38 6.84 20.72 14.56
N LYS A 39 7.51 19.62 14.17
CA LYS A 39 8.22 19.53 12.87
C LYS A 39 7.29 19.32 11.69
N THR A 40 6.11 18.73 11.91
CA THR A 40 5.14 18.40 10.84
C THR A 40 4.07 19.47 10.64
N GLY A 41 4.14 20.60 11.37
CA GLY A 41 3.35 21.81 11.06
C GLY A 41 1.84 21.60 11.08
N GLN A 42 1.27 21.19 12.21
CA GLN A 42 -0.20 21.02 12.35
C GLN A 42 -1.01 22.33 12.15
N GLY A 43 -0.38 23.50 12.19
CA GLY A 43 -1.06 24.79 11.98
C GLY A 43 -1.50 25.08 10.55
N THR A 44 -0.84 24.50 9.54
CA THR A 44 -1.11 24.77 8.11
C THR A 44 -1.76 23.61 7.37
N LEU A 45 -1.62 22.37 7.85
CA LEU A 45 -2.21 21.19 7.21
C LEU A 45 -3.73 21.07 7.44
N ASN A 46 -4.26 21.61 8.54
CA ASN A 46 -5.69 21.56 8.83
C ASN A 46 -6.52 22.51 7.94
N GLN A 47 -5.95 23.64 7.48
CA GLN A 47 -6.68 24.59 6.63
C GLN A 47 -6.76 24.12 5.16
N GLY A 48 -5.77 23.38 4.66
CA GLY A 48 -5.81 22.80 3.31
C GLY A 48 -6.79 21.64 3.15
N ARG A 49 -7.13 20.94 4.24
CA ARG A 49 -8.08 19.81 4.21
C ARG A 49 -9.54 20.24 4.03
N ILE A 50 -9.94 21.37 4.62
CA ILE A 50 -11.34 21.84 4.57
C ILE A 50 -11.74 22.30 3.15
N GLN A 51 -10.80 22.84 2.37
CA GLN A 51 -11.11 23.37 1.03
C GLN A 51 -11.13 22.32 -0.09
N LEU A 52 -10.64 21.09 0.14
CA LEU A 52 -10.64 20.01 -0.86
C LEU A 52 -11.89 19.12 -0.80
N HIS A 53 -12.77 19.31 0.20
CA HIS A 53 -13.99 18.50 0.35
C HIS A 53 -15.09 18.81 -0.67
N THR A 54 -15.07 19.97 -1.32
CA THR A 54 -16.14 20.36 -2.27
C THR A 54 -15.93 19.86 -3.70
N GLN A 55 -14.77 19.26 -4.03
CA GLN A 55 -14.43 18.92 -5.41
C GLN A 55 -13.81 17.52 -5.57
N SER A 56 -14.46 16.50 -5.02
CA SER A 56 -14.07 15.10 -5.29
C SER A 56 -15.28 14.15 -5.30
N GLN A 57 -16.17 14.36 -6.27
CA GLN A 57 -17.05 13.30 -6.79
C GLN A 57 -16.29 12.42 -7.81
N LEU A 58 -15.04 12.08 -7.51
CA LEU A 58 -14.33 11.02 -8.21
C LEU A 58 -14.69 9.70 -7.51
N PRO A 59 -14.76 8.56 -8.22
CA PRO A 59 -14.90 7.26 -7.58
C PRO A 59 -13.79 7.18 -6.54
N ARG A 60 -14.17 7.10 -5.26
CA ARG A 60 -13.20 7.03 -4.18
C ARG A 60 -12.27 5.87 -4.51
N THR A 61 -10.98 6.13 -4.68
CA THR A 61 -9.98 5.12 -4.35
C THR A 61 -10.41 4.61 -2.98
N ASN A 62 -10.62 3.30 -2.84
CA ASN A 62 -10.96 2.64 -1.57
C ASN A 62 -9.79 2.86 -0.60
N VAL A 63 -9.66 4.07 -0.08
CA VAL A 63 -8.82 4.39 1.06
C VAL A 63 -9.63 3.88 2.23
N PRO A 64 -9.16 2.84 2.93
CA PRO A 64 -9.88 2.32 4.07
C PRO A 64 -10.14 3.43 5.07
N ASP A 65 -11.32 3.41 5.68
CA ASP A 65 -11.61 4.35 6.76
C ASP A 65 -10.63 4.13 7.93
N GLU A 66 -10.34 5.18 8.70
CA GLU A 66 -9.40 5.09 9.82
C GLU A 66 -9.85 3.99 10.81
N GLN A 67 -11.15 3.85 11.02
CA GLN A 67 -11.73 2.79 11.84
C GLN A 67 -11.48 1.38 11.28
N GLU A 68 -11.52 1.20 9.95
CA GLU A 68 -11.22 -0.08 9.30
C GLU A 68 -9.74 -0.44 9.44
N GLN A 69 -8.84 0.54 9.33
CA GLN A 69 -7.40 0.34 9.55
C GLN A 69 -7.09 -0.04 11.00
N HIS A 70 -7.72 0.62 11.97
CA HIS A 70 -7.59 0.26 13.39
C HIS A 70 -8.03 -1.17 13.68
N SER A 71 -9.08 -1.66 13.01
CA SER A 71 -9.55 -3.04 13.19
C SER A 71 -8.55 -4.11 12.74
N TYR A 72 -7.62 -3.76 11.84
CA TYR A 72 -6.52 -4.61 11.36
C TYR A 72 -5.22 -4.44 12.17
N THR A 73 -5.22 -3.60 13.20
CA THR A 73 -4.08 -3.41 14.10
C THR A 73 -4.20 -4.37 15.28
N ARG A 74 -3.10 -5.03 15.65
CA ARG A 74 -3.08 -5.99 16.76
C ARG A 74 -3.13 -5.25 18.10
N ASP A 75 -4.08 -5.65 18.94
CA ASP A 75 -4.29 -5.21 20.31
C ASP A 75 -4.40 -6.42 21.24
N VAL A 76 -4.17 -6.20 22.55
CA VAL A 76 -4.31 -7.23 23.59
C VAL A 76 -5.66 -7.95 23.53
N LYS A 77 -6.73 -7.26 23.11
CA LYS A 77 -8.08 -7.82 23.01
C LYS A 77 -8.33 -8.67 21.75
N ASN A 78 -7.55 -8.47 20.68
CA ASN A 78 -7.77 -9.12 19.39
C ASN A 78 -6.64 -10.08 18.99
N GLU A 79 -5.64 -10.27 19.85
CA GLU A 79 -4.45 -11.10 19.59
C GLU A 79 -4.77 -12.55 19.19
N THR A 80 -5.88 -13.10 19.68
CA THR A 80 -6.33 -14.46 19.33
C THR A 80 -7.17 -14.50 18.04
N LYS A 81 -7.55 -13.35 17.47
CA LYS A 81 -8.42 -13.27 16.29
C LYS A 81 -7.59 -13.25 15.01
N ASN A 82 -8.11 -13.87 13.96
CA ASN A 82 -7.54 -13.70 12.62
C ASN A 82 -7.96 -12.33 12.06
N LEU A 83 -7.01 -11.39 12.01
CA LEU A 83 -7.22 -10.05 11.47
C LEU A 83 -7.28 -10.02 9.94
N PHE A 84 -6.67 -11.01 9.27
CA PHE A 84 -6.62 -11.12 7.81
C PHE A 84 -7.45 -12.32 7.35
N PRO A 85 -8.77 -12.17 7.20
CA PRO A 85 -9.60 -13.22 6.63
C PRO A 85 -9.21 -13.48 5.17
N ARG A 86 -9.47 -14.70 4.69
CA ARG A 86 -9.23 -15.06 3.29
C ARG A 86 -10.34 -14.47 2.43
N LEU A 87 -10.01 -14.07 1.22
CA LEU A 87 -10.99 -13.67 0.22
C LEU A 87 -11.66 -14.91 -0.38
N PRO A 88 -12.98 -14.89 -0.64
CA PRO A 88 -13.66 -15.92 -1.41
C PRO A 88 -12.95 -16.22 -2.73
N ASN A 89 -12.80 -17.50 -3.05
CA ASN A 89 -12.26 -17.95 -4.33
C ASN A 89 -13.31 -18.83 -5.01
N PRO A 90 -14.21 -18.25 -5.82
CA PRO A 90 -15.26 -19.00 -6.48
C PRO A 90 -14.67 -19.93 -7.56
N ASP A 91 -15.42 -20.97 -7.90
CA ASP A 91 -15.08 -21.85 -9.00
C ASP A 91 -15.70 -21.35 -10.31
N LEU A 92 -14.91 -21.40 -11.39
CA LEU A 92 -15.33 -21.15 -12.76
C LEU A 92 -15.62 -22.48 -13.45
N VAL A 93 -16.78 -22.57 -14.08
CA VAL A 93 -17.13 -23.69 -14.95
C VAL A 93 -16.85 -23.30 -16.39
N MET A 94 -15.92 -24.00 -17.05
CA MET A 94 -15.59 -23.80 -18.45
C MET A 94 -16.09 -24.97 -19.28
N TYR A 95 -16.76 -24.68 -20.40
CA TYR A 95 -17.13 -25.68 -21.40
C TYR A 95 -16.10 -25.72 -22.53
N ILE A 96 -15.54 -26.89 -22.78
CA ILE A 96 -14.63 -27.16 -23.89
C ILE A 96 -15.45 -27.78 -25.02
N TYR A 97 -15.45 -27.14 -26.18
CA TYR A 97 -16.16 -27.65 -27.35
C TYR A 97 -15.43 -28.86 -27.95
N PRO A 98 -16.15 -29.81 -28.58
CA PRO A 98 -15.53 -30.95 -29.25
C PRO A 98 -14.55 -30.49 -30.33
N HIS A 99 -13.33 -31.03 -30.33
CA HIS A 99 -12.26 -30.63 -31.27
C HIS A 99 -11.36 -31.81 -31.60
N LEU A 100 -10.48 -31.65 -32.59
CA LEU A 100 -9.42 -32.61 -32.90
C LEU A 100 -8.16 -32.23 -32.12
N SER A 101 -7.38 -33.22 -31.67
CA SER A 101 -6.10 -32.96 -31.00
C SER A 101 -5.09 -32.30 -31.94
N ASP A 102 -4.26 -31.40 -31.42
CA ASP A 102 -3.18 -30.71 -32.15
C ASP A 102 -1.91 -31.58 -32.32
N THR A 103 -2.09 -32.91 -32.28
CA THR A 103 -1.02 -33.89 -32.43
C THR A 103 -0.88 -34.31 -33.90
N GLY A 104 0.26 -34.90 -34.27
CA GLY A 104 0.51 -35.35 -35.65
C GLY A 104 -0.52 -36.34 -36.21
N GLU A 105 -1.26 -37.01 -35.33
CA GLU A 105 -2.50 -37.71 -35.67
C GLU A 105 -3.69 -37.03 -34.95
N PRO A 106 -4.66 -36.45 -35.68
CA PRO A 106 -5.79 -35.73 -35.08
C PRO A 106 -6.84 -36.71 -34.56
N LEU A 107 -6.88 -36.91 -33.24
CA LEU A 107 -7.87 -37.74 -32.57
C LEU A 107 -9.06 -36.90 -32.10
N PRO A 108 -10.30 -37.40 -32.16
CA PRO A 108 -11.48 -36.67 -31.70
C PRO A 108 -11.53 -36.56 -30.18
N VAL A 109 -11.63 -35.32 -29.69
CA VAL A 109 -11.85 -34.98 -28.27
C VAL A 109 -13.32 -34.60 -28.09
N PRO A 110 -14.08 -35.28 -27.20
CA PRO A 110 -15.47 -34.93 -26.94
C PRO A 110 -15.58 -33.59 -26.21
N GLY A 111 -16.78 -32.99 -26.23
CA GLY A 111 -17.06 -31.80 -25.43
C GLY A 111 -17.23 -32.17 -23.95
N TYR A 112 -16.70 -31.34 -23.04
CA TYR A 112 -16.83 -31.55 -21.61
C TYR A 112 -16.78 -30.22 -20.85
N SER A 113 -17.34 -30.22 -19.64
CA SER A 113 -17.21 -29.10 -18.71
C SER A 113 -16.13 -29.41 -17.68
N THR A 114 -15.29 -28.42 -17.38
CA THR A 114 -14.29 -28.49 -16.32
C THR A 114 -14.51 -27.36 -15.32
N VAL A 115 -14.08 -27.59 -14.08
CA VAL A 115 -14.17 -26.62 -12.99
C VAL A 115 -12.76 -26.21 -12.59
N ILE A 116 -12.50 -24.91 -12.57
CA ILE A 116 -11.20 -24.34 -12.17
C ILE A 116 -11.40 -23.22 -11.15
N PRO A 117 -10.50 -23.06 -10.17
CA PRO A 117 -10.60 -21.96 -9.23
C PRO A 117 -10.34 -20.62 -9.93
N PHE A 118 -11.03 -19.55 -9.50
CA PHE A 118 -10.85 -18.21 -10.06
C PHE A 118 -9.45 -17.65 -9.82
N TYR A 119 -8.86 -17.94 -8.66
CA TYR A 119 -7.48 -17.61 -8.29
C TYR A 119 -6.65 -18.87 -8.01
N SER A 120 -5.39 -18.86 -8.47
CA SER A 120 -4.44 -19.95 -8.24
C SER A 120 -3.88 -20.02 -6.81
N ARG A 121 -3.95 -18.91 -6.08
CA ARG A 121 -3.46 -18.78 -4.70
C ARG A 121 -4.54 -18.16 -3.82
N VAL A 122 -4.47 -18.48 -2.53
CA VAL A 122 -5.31 -17.84 -1.51
C VAL A 122 -4.92 -16.35 -1.40
N GLN A 123 -5.89 -15.46 -1.55
CA GLN A 123 -5.72 -14.04 -1.25
C GLN A 123 -6.29 -13.75 0.15
N TYR A 124 -5.68 -12.80 0.84
CA TYR A 124 -6.18 -12.27 2.11
C TYR A 124 -6.85 -10.93 1.85
N ALA A 125 -7.98 -10.70 2.51
CA ALA A 125 -8.75 -9.47 2.35
C ALA A 125 -8.01 -8.29 2.98
N GLN A 126 -8.05 -7.14 2.31
CA GLN A 126 -7.64 -5.85 2.85
C GLN A 126 -8.78 -5.21 3.69
N PRO A 127 -8.47 -4.21 4.51
CA PRO A 127 -9.50 -3.44 5.20
C PRO A 127 -10.53 -2.88 4.20
N GLY A 128 -11.81 -3.04 4.51
CA GLY A 128 -12.91 -2.62 3.64
C GLY A 128 -13.29 -3.60 2.51
N GLU A 129 -12.52 -4.67 2.30
CA GLU A 129 -12.87 -5.70 1.30
C GLU A 129 -13.93 -6.69 1.81
N ARG A 130 -14.81 -7.14 0.92
CA ARG A 130 -15.91 -8.06 1.25
C ARG A 130 -15.39 -9.50 1.33
N THR A 131 -15.68 -10.18 2.44
CA THR A 131 -15.24 -11.56 2.72
C THR A 131 -16.34 -12.62 2.61
N THR A 132 -17.57 -12.22 2.33
CA THR A 132 -18.71 -13.12 2.19
C THR A 132 -18.85 -13.63 0.76
N ASP A 133 -19.33 -14.86 0.60
CA ASP A 133 -19.62 -15.45 -0.72
C ASP A 133 -20.80 -14.73 -1.40
N TYR A 134 -20.99 -14.99 -2.69
CA TYR A 134 -22.08 -14.41 -3.52
C TYR A 134 -23.37 -15.22 -3.43
#